data_AF-A0AAV7JT55-F1
#
_entry.id   AF-A0AAV7JT55-F1
#
_cell.length_a   1.000
_cell.length_b   1.000
_cell.length_c   1.000
_cell.angle_alpha   90.00
_cell.angle_beta   90.00
_cell.angle_gamma   90.00
#
_symmetry.space_group_name_H-M   'P 1'
#
loop_
_entity.id
_entity.type
_entity.pdbx_description
1 polymer ?
#
loop_
_entity_poly.entity_id
_entity_poly.type
_entity_poly.pdbx_seq_one_letter_code
_entity_poly.pdbx_strand_id
1 'polypeptide(L)'
;MASYFKSAASSYKFGDLTKTTLWGLKEGVHLYTGKDEYEFGDVARKTTKHLSYLAGLVQSNQNEDDQEVSQSELSEENLNTPNSPEVINKSNPEPVEDRNKLVDNLQDGTASNSDVMNIFSRAFWSPRIQHTVIFTPSEEINPDVIWDSFFDRAYELANQCLQLTVLNMDDFVCEEPFLYMGLPSLILIEVVHRSLDCTDGFILSTGMKLTGDNCPEKHMLLFACMQASRGRLKLLQLNTNELAVMKLRLLFAGDDSKEVPLELTESIGIERLSAINAVVAEVTSVAIHLTQEVIFKQKFRAIFESITKNV
;
A
#
# COMPACT_ATOMS: atom_id res chain seq x y z
N MET A 1 -33.53 -12.33 19.71
CA MET A 1 -32.13 -12.69 19.35
C MET A 1 -31.94 -14.19 19.09
N ALA A 2 -32.46 -15.11 19.90
CA ALA A 2 -32.26 -16.56 19.68
C ALA A 2 -32.95 -17.15 18.41
N SER A 3 -33.91 -16.45 17.79
CA SER A 3 -34.56 -16.91 16.56
C SER A 3 -33.82 -16.54 15.27
N TYR A 4 -32.93 -15.54 15.31
CA TYR A 4 -32.19 -15.08 14.12
C TYR A 4 -31.02 -16.01 13.79
N PHE A 5 -30.36 -16.59 14.80
CA PHE A 5 -29.29 -17.56 14.60
C PHE A 5 -29.77 -18.90 14.02
N LYS A 6 -31.08 -19.18 14.05
CA LYS A 6 -31.62 -20.46 13.57
C LYS A 6 -31.88 -20.48 12.06
N SER A 7 -31.93 -19.33 11.37
CA SER A 7 -32.17 -19.27 9.92
C SER A 7 -30.89 -19.15 9.08
N ALA A 8 -29.78 -18.65 9.63
CA ALA A 8 -28.48 -18.61 8.92
C ALA A 8 -27.82 -19.99 8.81
N ALA A 9 -28.14 -20.91 9.73
CA ALA A 9 -27.57 -22.26 9.73
C ALA A 9 -28.27 -23.23 8.74
N SER A 10 -29.41 -22.86 8.13
CA SER A 10 -30.18 -23.78 7.28
C SER A 10 -29.93 -23.61 5.77
N SER A 11 -29.12 -22.65 5.34
CA SER A 11 -28.80 -22.43 3.91
C SER A 11 -27.38 -22.86 3.51
N TYR A 12 -26.49 -23.11 4.47
CA TYR A 12 -25.12 -23.54 4.17
C TYR A 12 -25.10 -25.01 3.71
N LYS A 13 -24.65 -25.26 2.46
CA LYS A 13 -24.37 -26.61 1.99
C LYS A 13 -22.88 -26.86 1.99
N PHE A 14 -22.48 -28.00 2.55
CA PHE A 14 -21.10 -28.49 2.46
C PHE A 14 -20.69 -28.57 0.99
N GLY A 15 -19.75 -27.72 0.58
CA GLY A 15 -19.31 -27.56 -0.82
C GLY A 15 -19.48 -26.15 -1.39
N ASP A 16 -20.22 -25.24 -0.73
CA ASP A 16 -20.37 -23.86 -1.19
C ASP A 16 -19.04 -23.08 -1.09
N LEU A 17 -18.26 -23.27 -0.01
CA LEU A 17 -16.91 -22.70 0.12
C LEU A 17 -15.97 -23.21 -0.98
N THR A 18 -16.01 -24.51 -1.30
CA THR A 18 -15.18 -25.11 -2.35
C THR A 18 -15.50 -24.54 -3.72
N LYS A 19 -16.78 -24.25 -4.00
CA LYS A 19 -17.20 -23.63 -5.27
C LYS A 19 -16.72 -22.20 -5.39
N THR A 20 -16.84 -21.39 -4.34
CA THR A 20 -16.37 -19.99 -4.35
C THR A 20 -14.86 -19.91 -4.53
N THR A 21 -14.08 -20.74 -3.80
CA THR A 21 -12.62 -20.81 -3.98
C THR A 21 -12.23 -21.29 -5.39
N LEU A 22 -12.94 -22.29 -5.95
CA LEU A 22 -12.71 -22.75 -7.32
C LEU A 22 -13.05 -21.69 -8.38
N TRP A 23 -14.08 -20.87 -8.15
CA TRP A 23 -14.46 -19.78 -9.05
C TRP A 23 -13.40 -18.68 -9.07
N GLY A 24 -12.94 -18.23 -7.90
CA GLY A 24 -11.84 -17.26 -7.80
C GLY A 24 -10.53 -17.76 -8.42
N LEU A 25 -10.22 -19.05 -8.26
CA LEU A 25 -9.07 -19.69 -8.92
C LEU A 25 -9.22 -19.71 -10.44
N LYS A 26 -10.42 -20.02 -10.95
CA LYS A 26 -10.69 -20.05 -12.40
C LYS A 26 -10.52 -18.65 -13.00
N GLU A 27 -11.03 -17.63 -12.33
CA GLU A 27 -10.96 -16.24 -12.80
C GLU A 27 -9.53 -15.68 -12.69
N GLY A 28 -8.82 -15.96 -11.60
CA GLY A 28 -7.41 -15.59 -11.45
C GLY A 28 -6.51 -16.28 -12.49
N VAL A 29 -6.73 -17.56 -12.76
CA VAL A 29 -6.01 -18.30 -13.81
C VAL A 29 -6.38 -17.79 -15.20
N HIS A 30 -7.65 -17.45 -15.46
CA HIS A 30 -8.06 -16.84 -16.72
C HIS A 30 -7.39 -15.48 -16.95
N LEU A 31 -7.42 -14.60 -15.95
CA LEU A 31 -6.75 -13.28 -16.01
C LEU A 31 -5.24 -13.42 -16.23
N TYR A 32 -4.59 -14.38 -15.57
CA TYR A 32 -3.15 -14.60 -15.69
C TYR A 32 -2.75 -15.25 -17.02
N THR A 33 -3.46 -16.31 -17.42
CA THR A 33 -3.09 -17.10 -18.60
C THR A 33 -3.68 -16.53 -19.89
N GLY A 34 -4.83 -15.88 -19.84
CA GLY A 34 -5.64 -15.44 -20.98
C GLY A 34 -6.44 -16.56 -21.63
N LYS A 35 -6.63 -17.71 -20.94
CA LYS A 35 -7.34 -18.88 -21.47
C LYS A 35 -8.62 -19.15 -20.67
N ASP A 36 -9.70 -19.50 -21.36
CA ASP A 36 -10.98 -19.86 -20.74
C ASP A 36 -10.93 -21.22 -20.01
N GLU A 37 -10.02 -22.10 -20.43
CA GLU A 37 -9.76 -23.41 -19.83
C GLU A 37 -8.29 -23.53 -19.40
N TYR A 38 -8.09 -23.99 -18.16
CA TYR A 38 -6.77 -24.22 -17.60
C TYR A 38 -6.19 -25.55 -18.08
N GLU A 39 -4.98 -25.52 -18.65
CA GLU A 39 -4.15 -26.70 -18.84
C GLU A 39 -3.02 -26.74 -17.81
N PHE A 40 -2.73 -27.94 -17.29
CA PHE A 40 -1.59 -28.14 -16.41
C PHE A 40 -0.30 -27.64 -17.06
N GLY A 41 0.35 -26.67 -16.40
CA GLY A 41 1.57 -26.03 -16.89
C GLY A 41 1.37 -24.68 -17.59
N ASP A 42 0.13 -24.18 -17.75
CA ASP A 42 -0.10 -22.85 -18.35
C ASP A 42 0.53 -21.71 -17.56
N VAL A 43 0.41 -21.75 -16.23
CA VAL A 43 1.04 -20.78 -15.33
C VAL A 43 2.56 -20.82 -15.50
N ALA A 44 3.17 -22.01 -15.45
CA ALA A 44 4.61 -22.17 -15.61
C ALA A 44 5.10 -21.69 -16.98
N ARG A 45 4.40 -22.04 -18.07
CA ARG A 45 4.74 -21.58 -19.43
C ARG A 45 4.64 -20.06 -19.58
N LYS A 46 3.61 -19.42 -19.00
CA LYS A 46 3.44 -17.95 -19.02
C LYS A 46 4.54 -17.26 -18.21
N THR A 47 4.87 -17.77 -17.03
CA THR A 47 5.94 -17.25 -16.18
C THR A 47 7.31 -17.34 -16.87
N THR A 48 7.64 -18.49 -17.47
CA THR A 48 8.90 -18.67 -18.20
C THR A 48 9.01 -17.69 -19.37
N LYS A 49 7.94 -17.51 -20.16
CA LYS A 49 7.92 -16.52 -21.26
C LYS A 49 8.12 -15.09 -20.75
N HIS A 50 7.48 -14.73 -19.64
CA HIS A 50 7.63 -13.41 -19.04
C HIS A 50 9.08 -13.17 -18.56
N LEU A 51 9.68 -14.16 -17.91
CA LEU A 51 11.09 -14.09 -17.48
C LEU A 51 12.05 -13.97 -18.67
N SER A 52 11.83 -14.73 -19.75
CA SER A 52 12.64 -14.60 -20.97
C SER A 52 12.51 -13.23 -21.63
N TYR A 53 11.31 -12.63 -21.64
CA TYR A 53 11.10 -11.28 -22.14
C TYR A 53 11.85 -10.23 -21.31
N LEU A 54 11.78 -10.33 -19.97
CA LEU A 54 12.52 -9.44 -19.08
C LEU A 54 14.03 -9.56 -19.24
N ALA A 55 14.56 -10.78 -19.40
CA ALA A 55 15.98 -11.01 -19.65
C ALA A 55 16.45 -10.36 -20.97
N GLY A 56 15.60 -10.35 -22.00
CA GLY A 56 15.89 -9.67 -23.27
C GLY A 56 15.98 -8.15 -23.15
N LEU A 57 15.11 -7.53 -22.34
CA LEU A 57 15.14 -6.09 -22.08
C LEU A 57 16.39 -5.64 -21.32
N VAL A 58 16.91 -6.50 -20.43
CA VAL A 58 18.16 -6.22 -19.70
C VAL A 58 19.36 -6.19 -20.65
N GLN A 59 19.36 -7.03 -21.69
CA GLN A 59 20.45 -7.09 -22.67
C GLN A 59 20.42 -5.94 -23.68
N SER A 60 19.24 -5.40 -24.01
CA SER A 60 19.14 -4.24 -24.91
C SER A 60 19.66 -2.94 -24.28
N ASN A 61 19.58 -2.81 -22.95
CA ASN A 61 20.02 -1.60 -22.24
C ASN A 61 21.53 -1.51 -22.00
N GLN A 62 22.32 -2.56 -22.34
CA GLN A 62 23.78 -2.55 -22.15
C GLN A 62 24.56 -2.06 -23.38
N ASN A 63 23.89 -1.63 -24.46
CA ASN A 63 24.54 -1.29 -25.73
C ASN A 63 24.42 0.19 -26.15
N GLU A 64 23.90 1.09 -25.30
CA GLU A 64 23.66 2.51 -25.68
C GLU A 64 24.63 3.53 -25.06
N ASP A 65 25.60 3.14 -24.22
CA ASP A 65 26.45 4.10 -23.47
C ASP A 65 27.77 4.53 -24.17
N ASP A 66 27.98 4.23 -25.45
CA ASP A 66 29.21 4.62 -26.18
C ASP A 66 29.06 5.88 -27.08
N GLN A 67 28.09 6.77 -26.81
CA GLN A 67 28.06 8.09 -27.47
C GLN A 67 28.66 9.22 -26.62
N GLU A 68 29.93 9.47 -26.92
CA GLU A 68 30.75 10.62 -26.56
C GLU A 68 30.03 11.96 -26.91
N VAL A 69 29.57 12.71 -25.89
CA VAL A 69 29.09 14.09 -26.06
C VAL A 69 30.13 15.06 -25.53
N SER A 70 30.65 15.87 -26.46
CA SER A 70 31.63 16.92 -26.26
C SER A 70 31.10 18.06 -25.40
N GLN A 71 31.99 18.56 -24.54
CA GLN A 71 31.82 19.67 -23.61
C GLN A 71 31.56 21.00 -24.33
N SER A 72 30.69 21.85 -23.74
CA SER A 72 30.78 23.30 -23.94
C SER A 72 30.50 24.03 -22.63
N GLU A 73 31.34 25.03 -22.40
CA GLU A 73 31.51 25.86 -21.22
C GLU A 73 30.31 26.77 -20.98
N LEU A 74 29.85 26.89 -19.72
CA LEU A 74 29.07 28.05 -19.28
C LEU A 74 29.52 28.50 -17.89
N SER A 75 29.59 29.82 -17.80
CA SER A 75 30.22 30.68 -16.82
C SER A 75 29.55 30.71 -15.44
N GLU A 76 30.40 30.89 -14.43
CA GLU A 76 30.06 31.23 -13.04
C GLU A 76 29.40 32.62 -12.95
N GLU A 77 28.27 32.73 -12.25
CA GLU A 77 27.85 34.00 -11.67
C GLU A 77 27.24 33.79 -10.27
N ASN A 78 27.83 34.51 -9.31
CA ASN A 78 27.49 34.59 -7.89
C ASN A 78 26.15 35.31 -7.66
N LEU A 79 25.38 34.90 -6.64
CA LEU A 79 24.88 35.83 -5.60
C LEU A 79 24.19 35.10 -4.42
N ASN A 80 24.77 35.32 -3.24
CA ASN A 80 24.22 35.07 -1.91
C ASN A 80 23.04 36.01 -1.59
N THR A 81 22.09 35.56 -0.74
CA THR A 81 21.64 36.20 0.53
C THR A 81 20.48 35.41 1.20
N PRO A 82 20.18 35.63 2.50
CA PRO A 82 19.84 34.56 3.45
C PRO A 82 18.35 34.39 3.77
N ASN A 83 18.04 33.15 4.15
CA ASN A 83 16.75 32.70 4.70
C ASN A 83 16.38 33.44 6.01
N SER A 84 15.14 33.92 6.07
CA SER A 84 14.42 34.17 7.32
C SER A 84 13.59 32.93 7.68
N PRO A 85 13.49 32.55 8.96
CA PRO A 85 12.67 31.42 9.38
C PRO A 85 11.18 31.79 9.30
N GLU A 86 10.45 31.09 8.44
CA GLU A 86 8.99 31.17 8.34
C GLU A 86 8.33 30.61 9.60
N VAL A 87 7.35 31.34 10.12
CA VAL A 87 6.57 31.02 11.32
C VAL A 87 5.64 29.85 11.02
N ILE A 88 5.78 28.78 11.81
CA ILE A 88 4.93 27.58 11.77
C ILE A 88 3.47 27.96 11.98
N ASN A 89 2.67 27.84 10.92
CA ASN A 89 1.22 27.92 11.01
C ASN A 89 0.71 26.54 11.46
N LYS A 90 0.52 26.36 12.77
CA LYS A 90 -0.13 25.17 13.32
C LYS A 90 -1.56 25.14 12.78
N SER A 91 -1.89 24.15 11.96
CA SER A 91 -3.26 23.92 11.50
C SER A 91 -4.18 23.79 12.72
N ASN A 92 -5.26 24.57 12.72
CA ASN A 92 -6.25 24.55 13.79
C ASN A 92 -6.93 23.17 13.79
N PRO A 93 -6.95 22.42 14.90
CA PRO A 93 -7.66 21.14 14.95
C PRO A 93 -9.15 21.37 14.71
N GLU A 94 -9.76 20.59 13.81
CA GLU A 94 -11.22 20.59 13.61
C GLU A 94 -11.95 20.31 14.93
N PRO A 95 -13.16 20.88 15.14
CA PRO A 95 -13.93 20.66 16.34
C PRO A 95 -14.29 19.18 16.51
N VAL A 96 -14.01 18.64 17.70
CA VAL A 96 -14.27 17.23 18.10
C VAL A 96 -15.72 16.80 17.88
N GLU A 97 -16.66 17.75 17.86
CA GLU A 97 -18.10 17.51 17.74
C GLU A 97 -18.53 16.97 16.37
N ASP A 98 -17.85 17.36 15.28
CA ASP A 98 -18.15 16.84 13.93
C ASP A 98 -17.65 15.39 13.75
N ARG A 99 -16.65 14.96 14.53
CA ARG A 99 -16.14 13.59 14.48
C ARG A 99 -17.09 12.58 15.11
N ASN A 100 -17.66 12.89 16.28
CA ASN A 100 -18.52 11.94 16.99
C ASN A 100 -19.80 11.64 16.20
N LYS A 101 -20.45 12.67 15.62
CA LYS A 101 -21.64 12.48 14.78
C LYS A 101 -21.38 11.58 13.57
N LEU A 102 -20.19 11.68 12.99
CA LEU A 102 -19.80 10.89 11.82
C LEU A 102 -19.60 9.40 12.18
N VAL A 103 -19.02 9.14 13.35
CA VAL A 103 -18.85 7.79 13.90
C VAL A 103 -20.20 7.18 14.28
N ASP A 104 -21.08 7.96 14.91
CA ASP A 104 -22.43 7.53 15.27
C ASP A 104 -23.23 7.15 14.01
N ASN A 105 -23.17 7.97 12.95
CA ASN A 105 -23.85 7.67 11.69
C ASN A 105 -23.31 6.40 11.02
N LEU A 106 -22.00 6.13 11.11
CA LEU A 106 -21.40 4.89 10.61
C LEU A 106 -21.91 3.67 11.38
N GLN A 107 -21.93 3.73 12.71
CA GLN A 107 -22.38 2.64 13.57
C GLN A 107 -23.86 2.33 13.37
N ASP A 108 -24.67 3.38 13.15
CA ASP A 108 -26.10 3.25 12.92
C ASP A 108 -26.46 2.89 11.47
N GLY A 109 -25.47 2.75 10.58
CA GLY A 109 -25.68 2.45 9.16
C GLY A 109 -26.38 3.58 8.39
N THR A 110 -26.32 4.81 8.90
CA THR A 110 -26.94 6.00 8.29
C THR A 110 -25.94 6.93 7.60
N ALA A 111 -24.64 6.64 7.70
CA ALA A 111 -23.59 7.41 7.04
C ALA A 111 -23.79 7.42 5.52
N SER A 112 -23.73 8.60 4.93
CA SER A 112 -23.78 8.75 3.47
C SER A 112 -22.47 8.27 2.83
N ASN A 113 -22.50 7.96 1.52
CA ASN A 113 -21.29 7.63 0.77
C ASN A 113 -20.22 8.73 0.87
N SER A 114 -20.63 9.99 0.92
CA SER A 114 -19.69 11.10 1.13
C SER A 114 -19.07 11.09 2.52
N ASP A 115 -19.79 10.64 3.56
CA ASP A 115 -19.26 10.54 4.92
C ASP A 115 -18.19 9.45 4.99
N VAL A 116 -18.52 8.27 4.46
CA VAL A 116 -17.59 7.13 4.36
C VAL A 116 -16.33 7.53 3.60
N MET A 117 -16.47 8.25 2.49
CA MET A 117 -15.33 8.71 1.70
C MET A 117 -14.54 9.83 2.36
N ASN A 118 -15.19 10.74 3.06
CA ASN A 118 -14.50 11.73 3.88
C ASN A 118 -13.71 11.05 4.99
N ILE A 119 -14.24 10.00 5.60
CA ILE A 119 -13.57 9.21 6.63
C ILE A 119 -12.35 8.51 6.06
N PHE A 120 -12.49 7.77 4.96
CA PHE A 120 -11.38 7.04 4.36
C PHE A 120 -10.32 7.96 3.75
N SER A 121 -10.74 9.01 3.05
CA SER A 121 -9.80 10.01 2.56
C SER A 121 -9.02 10.64 3.70
N ARG A 122 -9.67 10.94 4.84
CA ARG A 122 -8.99 11.42 6.06
C ARG A 122 -8.10 10.36 6.72
N ALA A 123 -8.55 9.10 6.79
CA ALA A 123 -7.82 7.96 7.36
C ALA A 123 -6.46 7.79 6.73
N PHE A 124 -6.47 7.92 5.41
CA PHE A 124 -5.38 7.54 4.57
C PHE A 124 -4.69 8.76 3.95
N TRP A 125 -5.08 9.97 4.37
CA TRP A 125 -4.35 11.18 4.05
C TRP A 125 -3.08 11.22 4.87
N SER A 126 -1.97 10.82 4.27
CA SER A 126 -0.64 11.14 4.78
C SER A 126 -0.32 12.55 4.29
N PRO A 127 -0.17 13.56 5.18
CA PRO A 127 0.33 14.86 4.77
C PRO A 127 1.63 14.63 3.99
N ARG A 128 1.73 15.21 2.78
CA ARG A 128 3.03 15.23 2.08
C ARG A 128 4.01 15.88 3.05
N ILE A 129 5.03 15.14 3.48
CA ILE A 129 6.07 15.66 4.35
C ILE A 129 6.79 16.72 3.52
N GLN A 130 6.52 18.00 3.83
CA GLN A 130 7.08 19.13 3.10
C GLN A 130 8.55 19.38 3.46
N HIS A 131 9.03 18.79 4.56
CA HIS A 131 10.42 18.89 4.98
C HIS A 131 11.17 17.62 4.62
N THR A 132 11.80 17.62 3.45
CA THR A 132 12.84 16.64 3.14
C THR A 132 14.06 16.96 3.97
N VAL A 133 14.44 16.06 4.87
CA VAL A 133 15.74 16.15 5.55
C VAL A 133 16.80 15.88 4.48
N ILE A 134 17.58 16.90 4.12
CA ILE A 134 18.63 16.79 3.11
C ILE A 134 19.78 16.00 3.74
N PHE A 135 19.88 14.71 3.41
CA PHE A 135 21.05 13.90 3.72
C PHE A 135 22.13 14.06 2.64
N THR A 136 23.39 13.96 3.06
CA THR A 136 24.52 13.87 2.14
C THR A 136 24.41 12.58 1.31
N PRO A 137 24.48 12.66 -0.02
CA PRO A 137 24.05 11.59 -0.94
C PRO A 137 24.89 10.30 -0.95
N SER A 138 25.91 10.15 -0.10
CA SER A 138 26.92 9.08 -0.22
C SER A 138 26.97 8.07 0.92
N GLU A 139 26.16 8.22 1.97
CA GLU A 139 26.19 7.27 3.10
C GLU A 139 25.04 6.27 2.97
N GLU A 140 25.38 4.98 3.02
CA GLU A 140 24.40 3.90 3.07
C GLU A 140 23.47 4.11 4.26
N ILE A 141 22.15 4.04 4.04
CA ILE A 141 21.17 4.21 5.11
C ILE A 141 21.27 3.00 6.04
N ASN A 142 21.45 3.25 7.34
CA ASN A 142 21.37 2.19 8.34
C ASN A 142 20.02 1.45 8.21
N PRO A 143 20.02 0.12 7.98
CA PRO A 143 18.79 -0.68 7.85
C PRO A 143 17.79 -0.49 8.99
N ASP A 144 18.25 -0.22 10.21
CA ASP A 144 17.39 0.00 11.36
C ASP A 144 16.50 1.22 11.18
N VAL A 145 16.99 2.28 10.52
CA VAL A 145 16.20 3.50 10.25
C VAL A 145 15.06 3.20 9.27
N ILE A 146 15.28 2.32 8.29
CA ILE A 146 14.23 1.89 7.35
C ILE A 146 13.14 1.13 8.11
N TRP A 147 13.54 0.21 8.99
CA TRP A 147 12.63 -0.60 9.79
C TRP A 147 11.88 0.24 10.82
N ASP A 148 12.54 1.13 11.53
CA ASP A 148 11.91 2.01 12.52
C ASP A 148 10.88 2.92 11.83
N SER A 149 11.25 3.54 10.70
CA SER A 149 10.31 4.30 9.86
C SER A 149 9.09 3.47 9.45
N PHE A 150 9.30 2.20 9.09
CA PHE A 150 8.22 1.28 8.72
C PHE A 150 7.30 0.96 9.91
N PHE A 151 7.83 0.58 11.06
CA PHE A 151 7.04 0.17 12.23
C PHE A 151 6.35 1.35 12.92
N ASP A 152 6.98 2.52 12.97
CA ASP A 152 6.34 3.75 13.45
C ASP A 152 5.11 4.05 12.58
N ARG A 153 5.25 3.95 11.25
CA ARG A 153 4.14 4.18 10.34
C ARG A 153 3.05 3.12 10.47
N ALA A 154 3.42 1.86 10.71
CA ALA A 154 2.47 0.78 10.97
C ALA A 154 1.61 1.08 12.21
N TYR A 155 2.23 1.50 13.31
CA TYR A 155 1.55 1.89 14.54
C TYR A 155 0.60 3.08 14.31
N GLU A 156 1.06 4.12 13.61
CA GLU A 156 0.21 5.27 13.27
C GLU A 156 -1.00 4.88 12.43
N LEU A 157 -0.80 4.10 11.36
CA LEU A 157 -1.87 3.65 10.47
C LEU A 157 -2.87 2.77 11.20
N ALA A 158 -2.41 1.86 12.05
CA ALA A 158 -3.29 1.01 12.84
C ALA A 158 -4.18 1.84 13.78
N ASN A 159 -3.61 2.83 14.48
CA ASN A 159 -4.38 3.76 15.32
C ASN A 159 -5.37 4.61 14.49
N GLN A 160 -4.97 5.07 13.30
CA GLN A 160 -5.85 5.79 12.39
C GLN A 160 -7.04 4.92 11.95
N CYS A 161 -6.79 3.65 11.61
CA CYS A 161 -7.84 2.69 11.25
C CYS A 161 -8.80 2.41 12.41
N LEU A 162 -8.31 2.31 13.66
CA LEU A 162 -9.14 2.15 14.85
C LEU A 162 -10.00 3.38 15.12
N GLN A 163 -9.41 4.59 15.07
CA GLN A 163 -10.13 5.85 15.27
C GLN A 163 -11.26 6.07 14.26
N LEU A 164 -11.12 5.48 13.08
CA LEU A 164 -12.07 5.61 11.98
C LEU A 164 -12.93 4.36 11.80
N THR A 165 -12.89 3.45 12.77
CA THR A 165 -13.71 2.22 12.81
C THR A 165 -13.53 1.30 11.59
N VAL A 166 -12.43 1.46 10.86
CA VAL A 166 -12.04 0.57 9.75
C VAL A 166 -11.57 -0.77 10.29
N LEU A 167 -10.84 -0.71 11.41
CA LEU A 167 -10.48 -1.85 12.23
C LEU A 167 -11.16 -1.70 13.59
N ASN A 168 -11.37 -2.82 14.26
CA ASN A 168 -11.85 -2.86 15.63
C ASN A 168 -10.74 -3.41 16.55
N MET A 169 -10.92 -3.21 17.85
CA MET A 169 -9.92 -3.64 18.84
C MET A 169 -9.78 -5.17 18.89
N ASP A 170 -10.86 -5.91 18.66
CA ASP A 170 -10.84 -7.37 18.64
C ASP A 170 -9.93 -7.90 17.53
N ASP A 171 -9.85 -7.21 16.38
CA ASP A 171 -8.94 -7.58 15.29
C ASP A 171 -7.48 -7.64 15.80
N PHE A 172 -7.07 -6.72 16.69
CA PHE A 172 -5.72 -6.68 17.26
C PHE A 172 -5.53 -7.66 18.42
N VAL A 173 -6.55 -7.80 19.29
CA VAL A 173 -6.50 -8.75 20.42
C VAL A 173 -6.43 -10.19 19.93
N CYS A 174 -7.15 -10.51 18.85
CA CYS A 174 -7.13 -11.82 18.20
C CYS A 174 -5.92 -12.01 17.27
N GLU A 175 -5.10 -10.97 17.08
CA GLU A 175 -4.00 -10.94 16.11
C GLU A 175 -4.44 -11.44 14.71
N GLU A 176 -5.55 -10.90 14.19
CA GLU A 176 -6.19 -11.40 12.96
C GLU A 176 -5.20 -11.54 11.79
N PRO A 177 -5.24 -12.65 11.02
CA PRO A 177 -4.21 -12.93 10.01
C PRO A 177 -4.05 -11.85 8.94
N PHE A 178 -5.15 -11.18 8.57
CA PHE A 178 -5.11 -10.12 7.56
C PHE A 178 -4.29 -8.92 8.02
N LEU A 179 -4.13 -8.66 9.32
CA LEU A 179 -3.31 -7.55 9.81
C LEU A 179 -1.83 -7.73 9.47
N TYR A 180 -1.35 -8.98 9.47
CA TYR A 180 0.04 -9.30 9.14
C TYR A 180 0.36 -9.09 7.66
N MET A 181 -0.63 -9.14 6.76
CA MET A 181 -0.41 -8.88 5.33
C MET A 181 -0.85 -7.48 4.93
N GLY A 182 -1.99 -7.03 5.46
CA GLY A 182 -2.66 -5.83 5.04
C GLY A 182 -2.05 -4.54 5.55
N LEU A 183 -1.64 -4.47 6.82
CA LEU A 183 -0.93 -3.29 7.33
C LEU A 183 0.41 -3.07 6.62
N PRO A 184 1.27 -4.10 6.42
CA PRO A 184 2.47 -3.96 5.58
C PRO A 184 2.16 -3.50 4.15
N SER A 185 1.16 -4.10 3.51
CA SER A 185 0.73 -3.72 2.16
C SER A 185 0.31 -2.25 2.09
N LEU A 186 -0.41 -1.77 3.11
CA LEU A 186 -0.84 -0.40 3.23
C LEU A 186 0.34 0.58 3.41
N ILE A 187 1.34 0.22 4.21
CA ILE A 187 2.54 1.05 4.40
C ILE A 187 3.34 1.15 3.09
N LEU A 188 3.53 0.02 2.40
CA LEU A 188 4.27 -0.02 1.14
C LEU A 188 3.61 0.86 0.07
N ILE A 189 2.28 0.78 -0.10
CA ILE A 189 1.59 1.65 -1.05
C ILE A 189 1.66 3.12 -0.66
N GLU A 190 1.69 3.45 0.65
CA GLU A 190 1.85 4.83 1.09
C GLU A 190 3.24 5.39 0.78
N VAL A 191 4.29 4.59 0.96
CA VAL A 191 5.65 4.95 0.55
C VAL A 191 5.69 5.20 -0.96
N VAL A 192 5.12 4.29 -1.76
CA VAL A 192 5.06 4.43 -3.21
C VAL A 192 4.28 5.68 -3.63
N HIS A 193 3.08 5.89 -3.05
CA HIS A 193 2.20 7.02 -3.36
C HIS A 193 2.82 8.37 -2.99
N ARG A 194 3.45 8.47 -1.79
CA ARG A 194 4.18 9.67 -1.36
C ARG A 194 5.34 10.01 -2.30
N SER A 195 5.87 8.99 -2.98
CA SER A 195 7.07 9.08 -3.82
C SER A 195 6.76 9.14 -5.32
N LEU A 196 5.51 9.36 -5.73
CA LEU A 196 5.13 9.42 -7.16
C LEU A 196 5.91 10.48 -7.97
N ASP A 197 6.24 11.58 -7.31
CA ASP A 197 6.97 12.72 -7.88
C ASP A 197 8.50 12.61 -7.71
N CYS A 198 8.97 11.58 -7.00
CA CYS A 198 10.41 11.32 -6.78
C CYS A 198 10.95 10.42 -7.89
N THR A 199 11.96 10.87 -8.65
CA THR A 199 12.46 10.14 -9.83
C THR A 199 13.35 8.95 -9.47
N ASP A 200 14.21 9.13 -8.47
CA ASP A 200 15.36 8.29 -8.15
C ASP A 200 15.23 7.55 -6.80
N GLY A 201 14.07 7.62 -6.14
CA GLY A 201 13.90 6.92 -4.86
C GLY A 201 12.53 7.03 -4.22
N PHE A 202 12.47 6.73 -2.93
CA PHE A 202 11.29 6.75 -2.09
C PHE A 202 11.46 7.69 -0.90
N ILE A 203 10.38 8.39 -0.52
CA ILE A 203 10.30 9.20 0.69
C ILE A 203 9.63 8.37 1.78
N LEU A 204 10.43 8.00 2.79
CA LEU A 204 9.96 7.25 3.96
C LEU A 204 9.07 8.12 4.86
N SER A 205 8.43 7.51 5.88
CA SER A 205 7.56 8.24 6.82
C SER A 205 8.33 9.26 7.66
N THR A 206 9.64 9.10 7.81
CA THR A 206 10.53 10.05 8.50
C THR A 206 10.92 11.24 7.62
N GLY A 207 10.52 11.27 6.35
CA GLY A 207 10.98 12.26 5.35
C GLY A 207 12.34 11.95 4.73
N MET A 208 12.99 10.87 5.16
CA MET A 208 14.26 10.40 4.58
C MET A 208 14.04 9.86 3.16
N LYS A 209 14.99 10.16 2.26
CA LYS A 209 14.99 9.68 0.87
C LYS A 209 15.85 8.42 0.72
N LEU A 210 15.21 7.31 0.39
CA LEU A 210 15.83 6.03 0.03
C LEU A 210 16.00 5.97 -1.49
N THR A 211 17.22 5.99 -2.00
CA THR A 211 17.58 5.87 -3.43
C THR A 211 18.19 4.50 -3.71
N GLY A 212 18.42 4.18 -5.00
CA GLY A 212 19.15 2.96 -5.35
C GLY A 212 20.58 2.93 -4.78
N ASP A 213 21.22 4.09 -4.66
CA ASP A 213 22.62 4.21 -4.23
C ASP A 213 22.80 4.05 -2.72
N ASN A 214 21.79 4.39 -1.92
CA ASN A 214 21.86 4.33 -0.45
C ASN A 214 21.00 3.22 0.16
N CYS A 215 20.33 2.42 -0.68
CA CYS A 215 19.52 1.29 -0.25
C CYS A 215 20.42 0.10 0.11
N PRO A 216 20.30 -0.47 1.32
CA PRO A 216 21.06 -1.66 1.70
C PRO A 216 20.83 -2.81 0.72
N GLU A 217 21.89 -3.54 0.37
CA GLU A 217 21.86 -4.62 -0.64
C GLU A 217 20.73 -5.63 -0.38
N LYS A 218 20.53 -6.01 0.88
CA LYS A 218 19.47 -6.95 1.31
C LYS A 218 18.04 -6.48 1.00
N HIS A 219 17.81 -5.17 0.82
CA HIS A 219 16.51 -4.59 0.52
C HIS A 219 16.35 -4.19 -0.95
N MET A 220 17.36 -4.42 -1.81
CA MET A 220 17.32 -4.01 -3.21
C MET A 220 16.19 -4.67 -4.02
N LEU A 221 15.87 -5.93 -3.71
CA LEU A 221 14.74 -6.61 -4.35
C LEU A 221 13.41 -5.94 -4.01
N LEU A 222 13.20 -5.63 -2.73
CA LEU A 222 12.03 -4.88 -2.24
C LEU A 222 11.93 -3.50 -2.91
N PHE A 223 13.07 -2.79 -2.99
CA PHE A 223 13.17 -1.49 -3.65
C PHE A 223 12.74 -1.57 -5.13
N ALA A 224 13.26 -2.55 -5.88
CA ALA A 224 12.93 -2.74 -7.30
C ALA A 224 11.44 -3.05 -7.51
N CYS A 225 10.85 -3.91 -6.67
CA CYS A 225 9.42 -4.21 -6.72
C CYS A 225 8.56 -2.97 -6.45
N MET A 226 8.90 -2.17 -5.42
CA MET A 226 8.20 -0.91 -5.16
C MET A 226 8.33 0.08 -6.33
N GLN A 227 9.45 0.06 -7.05
CA GLN A 227 9.67 0.95 -8.20
C GLN A 227 8.79 0.58 -9.38
N ALA A 228 8.58 -0.72 -9.63
CA ALA A 228 7.61 -1.21 -10.60
C ALA A 228 6.18 -0.77 -10.24
N SER A 229 5.79 -0.94 -8.97
CA SER A 229 4.49 -0.50 -8.46
C SER A 229 4.28 1.01 -8.60
N ARG A 230 5.33 1.82 -8.35
CA ARG A 230 5.31 3.28 -8.58
C ARG A 230 5.05 3.63 -10.04
N GLY A 231 5.70 2.94 -10.97
CA GLY A 231 5.48 3.13 -12.40
C GLY A 231 4.02 2.90 -12.80
N ARG A 232 3.42 1.79 -12.34
CA ARG A 232 2.01 1.49 -12.59
C ARG A 232 1.08 2.51 -11.93
N LEU A 233 1.33 2.87 -10.68
CA LEU A 233 0.51 3.82 -9.95
C LEU A 233 0.51 5.21 -10.61
N LYS A 234 1.66 5.64 -11.13
CA LYS A 234 1.81 6.88 -11.90
C LYS A 234 1.00 6.88 -13.20
N LEU A 235 0.96 5.74 -13.90
CA LEU A 235 0.16 5.57 -15.10
C LEU A 235 -1.35 5.57 -14.80
N LEU A 236 -1.74 5.02 -13.65
CA LEU A 236 -3.14 5.00 -13.26
C LEU A 236 -3.66 6.41 -12.98
N GLN A 237 -2.89 7.30 -12.33
CA GLN A 237 -3.41 8.61 -11.90
C GLN A 237 -4.70 8.45 -11.06
N LEU A 238 -4.59 7.69 -9.97
CA LEU A 238 -5.75 7.41 -9.12
C LEU A 238 -6.34 8.70 -8.57
N ASN A 239 -7.67 8.84 -8.65
CA ASN A 239 -8.36 9.86 -7.88
C ASN A 239 -8.47 9.44 -6.40
N THR A 240 -8.96 10.34 -5.54
CA THR A 240 -9.11 10.09 -4.09
C THR A 240 -9.93 8.83 -3.80
N ASN A 241 -10.99 8.58 -4.59
CA ASN A 241 -11.87 7.44 -4.36
C ASN A 241 -11.21 6.12 -4.74
N GLU A 242 -10.56 6.08 -5.88
CA GLU A 242 -9.82 4.90 -6.34
C GLU A 242 -8.66 4.55 -5.41
N LEU A 243 -7.97 5.56 -4.87
CA LEU A 243 -6.91 5.37 -3.88
C LEU A 243 -7.47 4.79 -2.57
N ALA A 244 -8.63 5.27 -2.10
CA ALA A 244 -9.29 4.73 -0.91
C ALA A 244 -9.68 3.25 -1.12
N VAL A 245 -10.28 2.92 -2.26
CA VAL A 245 -10.63 1.54 -2.63
C VAL A 245 -9.38 0.65 -2.66
N MET A 246 -8.30 1.11 -3.30
CA MET A 246 -7.04 0.36 -3.35
C MET A 246 -6.49 0.10 -1.93
N LYS A 247 -6.48 1.11 -1.06
CA LYS A 247 -6.00 0.99 0.32
C LYS A 247 -6.84 0.01 1.15
N LEU A 248 -8.16 0.01 0.99
CA LEU A 248 -9.03 -0.97 1.67
C LEU A 248 -8.77 -2.40 1.18
N ARG A 249 -8.63 -2.58 -0.14
CA ARG A 249 -8.27 -3.89 -0.71
C ARG A 249 -6.92 -4.40 -0.22
N LEU A 250 -5.95 -3.50 -0.05
CA LEU A 250 -4.65 -3.84 0.53
C LEU A 250 -4.79 -4.22 2.01
N LEU A 251 -5.54 -3.44 2.79
CA LEU A 251 -5.72 -3.69 4.22
C LEU A 251 -6.42 -5.01 4.51
N PHE A 252 -7.43 -5.37 3.73
CA PHE A 252 -8.18 -6.63 3.88
C PHE A 252 -7.66 -7.74 2.95
N ALA A 253 -6.43 -7.62 2.47
CA ALA A 253 -5.82 -8.65 1.64
C ALA A 253 -5.75 -9.99 2.40
N GLY A 254 -6.47 -10.99 1.87
CA GLY A 254 -6.54 -12.34 2.44
C GLY A 254 -7.70 -12.58 3.39
N ASP A 255 -8.61 -11.62 3.59
CA ASP A 255 -9.86 -11.81 4.32
C ASP A 255 -11.08 -11.57 3.43
N ASP A 256 -11.62 -12.65 2.89
CA ASP A 256 -12.81 -12.63 2.04
C ASP A 256 -14.09 -12.18 2.79
N SER A 257 -14.07 -12.14 4.12
CA SER A 257 -15.21 -11.66 4.91
C SER A 257 -15.27 -10.13 5.02
N LYS A 258 -14.15 -9.45 4.76
CA LYS A 258 -14.01 -7.99 4.80
C LYS A 258 -14.02 -7.44 3.38
N GLU A 259 -15.20 -7.35 2.80
CA GLU A 259 -15.35 -6.79 1.45
C GLU A 259 -15.24 -5.25 1.48
N VAL A 260 -14.64 -4.69 0.43
CA VAL A 260 -14.73 -3.24 0.19
C VAL A 260 -16.18 -2.90 -0.12
N PRO A 261 -16.78 -1.88 0.52
CA PRO A 261 -18.19 -1.54 0.29
C PRO A 261 -18.48 -1.38 -1.20
N LEU A 262 -19.55 -2.05 -1.67
CA LEU A 262 -19.90 -2.13 -3.09
C LEU A 262 -20.05 -0.73 -3.69
N GLU A 263 -20.62 0.18 -2.92
CA GLU A 263 -20.87 1.59 -3.27
C GLU A 263 -19.60 2.32 -3.69
N LEU A 264 -18.44 1.95 -3.11
CA LEU A 264 -17.16 2.55 -3.48
C LEU A 264 -16.65 2.02 -4.81
N THR A 265 -16.98 0.77 -5.13
CA THR A 265 -16.51 0.09 -6.34
C THR A 265 -17.44 0.26 -7.53
N GLU A 266 -18.75 0.48 -7.33
CA GLU A 266 -19.74 0.66 -8.39
C GLU A 266 -19.42 1.87 -9.28
N SER A 267 -18.82 2.91 -8.71
CA SER A 267 -18.40 4.10 -9.46
C SER A 267 -17.12 3.89 -10.29
N ILE A 268 -16.39 2.79 -10.06
CA ILE A 268 -15.13 2.47 -10.72
C ILE A 268 -15.43 1.46 -11.84
N GLY A 269 -15.18 1.83 -13.09
CA GLY A 269 -15.36 0.93 -14.22
C GLY A 269 -14.56 -0.38 -14.06
N ILE A 270 -15.10 -1.49 -14.57
CA ILE A 270 -14.52 -2.84 -14.38
C ILE A 270 -13.05 -2.91 -14.83
N GLU A 271 -12.72 -2.35 -15.99
CA GLU A 271 -11.35 -2.32 -16.52
C GLU A 271 -10.40 -1.56 -15.57
N ARG A 272 -10.90 -0.46 -15.01
CA ARG A 272 -10.16 0.38 -14.08
C ARG A 272 -9.93 -0.31 -12.75
N LEU A 273 -10.96 -0.97 -12.23
CA LEU A 273 -10.89 -1.78 -11.01
C LEU A 273 -9.92 -2.97 -11.19
N SER A 274 -9.93 -3.61 -12.37
CA SER A 274 -8.97 -4.65 -12.72
C SER A 274 -7.52 -4.14 -12.69
N ALA A 275 -7.27 -2.95 -13.23
CA ALA A 275 -5.94 -2.34 -13.20
C ALA A 275 -5.49 -1.96 -11.77
N ILE A 276 -6.41 -1.50 -10.91
CA ILE A 276 -6.14 -1.29 -9.48
C ILE A 276 -5.79 -2.62 -8.81
N ASN A 277 -6.57 -3.68 -9.05
CA ASN A 277 -6.36 -5.00 -8.46
C ASN A 277 -5.01 -5.61 -8.86
N ALA A 278 -4.51 -5.31 -10.07
CA ALA A 278 -3.18 -5.72 -10.48
C ALA A 278 -2.08 -5.08 -9.60
N VAL A 279 -2.21 -3.80 -9.25
CA VAL A 279 -1.29 -3.13 -8.32
C VAL A 279 -1.46 -3.68 -6.90
N VAL A 280 -2.69 -3.94 -6.46
CA VAL A 280 -2.96 -4.57 -5.16
C VAL A 280 -2.23 -5.90 -5.04
N ALA A 281 -2.39 -6.80 -6.02
CA ALA A 281 -1.75 -8.10 -6.03
C ALA A 281 -0.21 -8.01 -5.99
N GLU A 282 0.37 -7.06 -6.72
CA GLU A 282 1.82 -6.81 -6.73
C GLU A 282 2.31 -6.38 -5.34
N VAL A 283 1.68 -5.36 -4.75
CA VAL A 283 2.09 -4.84 -3.42
C VAL A 283 1.86 -5.87 -2.32
N THR A 284 0.75 -6.61 -2.36
CA THR A 284 0.48 -7.70 -1.41
C THR A 284 1.55 -8.80 -1.52
N SER A 285 2.00 -9.14 -2.74
CA SER A 285 3.08 -10.10 -2.92
C SER A 285 4.37 -9.63 -2.24
N VAL A 286 4.72 -8.35 -2.39
CA VAL A 286 5.88 -7.74 -1.73
C VAL A 286 5.75 -7.78 -0.21
N ALA A 287 4.57 -7.44 0.32
CA ALA A 287 4.28 -7.52 1.75
C ALA A 287 4.43 -8.95 2.30
N ILE A 288 3.99 -9.97 1.56
CA ILE A 288 4.17 -11.37 1.95
C ILE A 288 5.65 -11.71 2.11
N HIS A 289 6.53 -11.24 1.23
CA HIS A 289 7.98 -11.46 1.37
C HIS A 289 8.53 -10.73 2.60
N LEU A 290 8.13 -9.45 2.78
CA LEU A 290 8.54 -8.64 3.92
C LEU A 290 8.19 -9.30 5.27
N THR A 291 7.02 -9.92 5.35
CA THR A 291 6.53 -10.55 6.60
C THR A 291 7.28 -11.83 6.95
N GLN A 292 8.05 -12.40 6.02
CA GLN A 292 8.90 -13.55 6.31
C GLN A 292 10.20 -13.16 7.02
N GLU A 293 10.59 -11.90 6.99
CA GLU A 293 11.80 -11.40 7.64
C GLU A 293 11.76 -11.58 9.16
N VAL A 294 12.90 -11.97 9.73
CA VAL A 294 13.01 -12.24 11.18
C VAL A 294 12.74 -10.98 12.00
N ILE A 295 13.30 -9.84 11.57
CA ILE A 295 13.11 -8.55 12.23
C ILE A 295 11.65 -8.11 12.19
N PHE A 296 10.93 -8.42 11.11
CA PHE A 296 9.51 -8.14 11.00
C PHE A 296 8.71 -8.87 12.08
N LYS A 297 8.88 -10.20 12.19
CA LYS A 297 8.16 -11.01 13.17
C LYS A 297 8.42 -10.55 14.61
N GLN A 298 9.64 -10.10 14.91
CA GLN A 298 10.01 -9.61 16.24
C GLN A 298 9.38 -8.26 16.56
N LYS A 299 9.50 -7.26 15.67
CA LYS A 299 9.05 -5.89 15.92
C LYS A 299 7.54 -5.72 15.70
N PHE A 300 6.95 -6.42 14.74
CA PHE A 300 5.54 -6.21 14.39
C PHE A 300 4.59 -6.62 15.51
N ARG A 301 4.91 -7.67 16.28
CA ARG A 301 4.11 -8.05 17.45
C ARG A 301 4.10 -6.98 18.54
N ALA A 302 5.20 -6.26 18.72
CA ALA A 302 5.28 -5.18 19.70
C ALA A 302 4.33 -4.02 19.35
N ILE A 303 3.97 -3.85 18.07
CA ILE A 303 2.94 -2.88 17.66
C ILE A 303 1.58 -3.29 18.23
N PHE A 304 1.20 -4.56 18.09
CA PHE A 304 -0.10 -5.04 18.59
C PHE A 304 -0.18 -4.92 20.11
N GLU A 305 0.90 -5.26 20.82
CA GLU A 305 0.99 -5.04 22.26
C GLU A 305 0.87 -3.56 22.65
N SER A 306 1.46 -2.66 21.85
CA SER A 306 1.42 -1.22 22.14
C SER A 306 0.02 -0.64 21.91
N ILE A 307 -0.66 -1.07 20.84
CA ILE A 307 -2.04 -0.69 20.55
C ILE A 307 -2.97 -1.20 21.66
N THR A 308 -2.82 -2.47 22.05
CA THR A 308 -3.70 -3.10 23.03
C THR A 308 -3.55 -2.55 24.45
N LYS A 309 -2.37 -2.03 24.82
CA LYS A 309 -2.11 -1.43 26.14
C LYS A 309 -2.64 0.00 26.29
N ASN A 310 -2.91 0.69 25.19
CA ASN A 310 -3.31 2.11 25.19
C ASN A 310 -4.82 2.34 25.23
N VAL A 311 -5.61 1.27 25.37
CA VAL A 311 -7.08 1.27 25.48
C VAL A 311 -7.47 0.82 26.88
#